data_AF-A0A9X7QN65-F1
#
_entry.id   AF-A0A9X7QN65-F1
#
_cell.length_a   1.000
_cell.length_b   1.000
_cell.length_c   1.000
_cell.angle_alpha   90.00
_cell.angle_beta   90.00
_cell.angle_gamma   90.00
#
_symmetry.space_group_name_H-M   'P 1'
#
loop_
_entity.id
_entity.type
_entity.pdbx_description
1 polymer ?
#
loop_
_entity_poly.entity_id
_entity_poly.type
_entity_poly.pdbx_seq_one_letter_code
_entity_poly.pdbx_strand_id
1 'polypeptide(L)' 'MKEIDCEHLDEPLFSVYTTREAEQLWGLAENTVNKWCNRGRFLEKEARKSNKIWLVTRKGMERLTRK' A
#
# COMPACT_ATOMS: atom_id res chain seq x y z
N MET A 1 9.68 15.49 10.54
CA MET A 1 8.79 14.80 9.58
C MET A 1 9.16 15.37 8.23
N LYS A 2 9.74 14.58 7.32
CA LYS A 2 10.11 15.09 6.00
C LYS A 2 8.83 15.29 5.20
N GLU A 3 8.63 16.52 4.75
CA GLU A 3 7.71 16.85 3.67
C GLU A 3 8.04 15.93 2.51
N ILE A 4 7.05 15.14 2.08
CA ILE A 4 7.16 14.33 0.88
C ILE A 4 6.94 15.33 -0.25
N ASP A 5 8.04 15.81 -0.83
CA ASP A 5 8.00 16.68 -2.00
C ASP A 5 7.19 16.00 -3.11
N CYS A 6 6.14 16.68 -3.57
CA CYS A 6 5.12 16.16 -4.46
C CYS A 6 5.62 15.85 -5.88
N GLU A 7 6.90 16.10 -6.19
CA GLU A 7 7.46 16.04 -7.55
C GLU A 7 8.02 14.68 -7.98
N HIS A 8 8.06 13.65 -7.11
CA HIS A 8 8.65 12.34 -7.44
C HIS A 8 7.70 11.15 -7.23
N LEU A 9 6.40 11.32 -7.50
CA LEU A 9 5.38 10.29 -7.26
C LEU A 9 5.46 9.06 -8.21
N ASP A 10 6.29 9.13 -9.26
CA ASP A 10 6.54 8.03 -10.19
C ASP A 10 7.77 7.18 -9.85
N GLU A 11 8.50 7.51 -8.77
CA GLU A 11 9.66 6.71 -8.40
C GLU A 11 9.23 5.33 -7.85
N PRO A 12 9.80 4.21 -8.37
CA PRO A 12 9.39 2.87 -7.96
C PRO A 12 9.47 2.63 -6.46
N LEU A 13 10.44 3.27 -5.80
CA LEU A 13 10.66 3.17 -4.36
C LEU A 13 9.50 3.76 -3.54
N PHE A 14 8.98 4.93 -3.96
CA PHE A 14 7.88 5.62 -3.27
C PHE A 14 6.49 5.12 -3.70
N SER A 15 6.42 4.25 -4.71
CA SER A 15 5.17 3.65 -5.19
C SER A 15 4.72 2.42 -4.41
N VAL A 16 5.52 1.96 -3.44
CA VAL A 16 5.28 0.75 -2.64
C VAL A 16 5.27 1.11 -1.16
N TYR A 17 4.25 0.64 -0.46
CA TYR A 17 4.04 0.88 0.96
C TYR A 17 3.91 -0.43 1.71
N THR A 18 4.32 -0.44 2.97
CA THR A 18 3.91 -1.49 3.91
C THR A 18 2.41 -1.38 4.21
N THR A 19 1.79 -2.46 4.69
CA THR A 19 0.36 -2.41 5.06
C THR A 19 0.05 -1.33 6.09
N ARG A 20 0.97 -1.07 7.03
CA ARG A 20 0.78 -0.04 8.05
C ARG A 20 0.88 1.38 7.49
N GLU A 21 1.86 1.64 6.63
CA GLU A 21 1.97 2.93 5.94
C GLU A 21 0.74 3.19 5.07
N ALA A 22 0.27 2.16 4.34
CA ALA A 22 -0.95 2.25 3.55
C ALA A 22 -2.20 2.49 4.42
N GLU A 23 -2.32 1.82 5.56
CA GLU A 23 -3.43 2.04 6.50
C GLU A 23 -3.45 3.48 7.01
N GLN A 24 -2.28 4.04 7.35
CA GLN A 24 -2.16 5.43 7.78
C GLN A 24 -2.46 6.44 6.66
N LEU A 25 -1.90 6.22 5.46
CA LEU A 25 -2.04 7.15 4.33
C LEU A 25 -3.48 7.20 3.80
N TRP A 26 -4.18 6.07 3.78
CA TRP A 26 -5.59 5.99 3.34
C TRP A 26 -6.60 6.15 4.49
N GLY A 27 -6.16 6.33 5.74
CA GLY A 27 -7.04 6.47 6.89
C GLY A 27 -7.89 5.22 7.19
N LEU A 28 -7.34 4.04 6.92
CA LEU A 28 -7.99 2.75 7.15
C LEU A 28 -7.72 2.26 8.59
N ALA A 29 -8.64 1.47 9.12
CA ALA A 29 -8.44 0.81 10.42
C ALA A 29 -7.25 -0.15 10.36
N GLU A 30 -6.53 -0.29 11.48
CA GLU A 30 -5.38 -1.20 11.58
C GLU A 30 -5.79 -2.63 11.16
N ASN A 31 -4.88 -3.31 10.45
CA ASN A 31 -5.03 -4.68 9.98
C ASN A 31 -6.05 -4.84 8.82
N THR A 32 -6.65 -3.76 8.31
CA THR A 32 -7.58 -3.80 7.17
C THR A 32 -6.86 -4.23 5.90
N VAL A 33 -5.72 -3.61 5.59
CA VAL A 33 -4.97 -3.89 4.36
C VAL A 33 -4.34 -5.28 4.45
N ASN A 34 -3.89 -5.67 5.64
CA ASN A 34 -3.38 -7.02 5.89
C ASN A 34 -4.47 -8.09 5.63
N LYS A 35 -5.71 -7.86 6.08
CA LYS A 35 -6.84 -8.74 5.77
C LYS A 35 -7.12 -8.80 4.26
N TRP A 36 -6.98 -7.68 3.53
CA TRP A 36 -7.14 -7.67 2.07
C TRP A 36 -6.06 -8.51 1.37
N CYS A 37 -4.81 -8.41 1.81
CA CYS A 37 -3.72 -9.24 1.30
C CYS A 37 -3.98 -10.73 1.55
N ASN A 38 -4.34 -11.12 2.79
CA ASN A 38 -4.63 -12.52 3.10
C ASN A 38 -5.87 -13.07 2.38
N ARG A 39 -6.84 -12.20 2.06
CA ARG A 39 -8.04 -12.56 1.29
C ARG A 39 -7.83 -12.55 -0.23
N GLY A 40 -6.63 -12.22 -0.72
CA GLY A 40 -6.34 -12.16 -2.15
C GLY A 40 -7.12 -11.06 -2.89
N ARG A 41 -7.43 -9.93 -2.24
CA ARG A 41 -8.10 -8.79 -2.90
C ARG A 41 -7.18 -8.02 -3.85
N PHE A 42 -5.88 -8.07 -3.60
CA PHE A 42 -4.85 -7.51 -4.48
C PHE A 42 -4.52 -8.48 -5.61
N LEU A 43 -4.17 -7.94 -6.77
CA LEU A 43 -3.62 -8.74 -7.88
C LEU A 43 -2.18 -9.16 -7.56
N GLU A 44 -1.68 -10.17 -8.28
CA GLU A 44 -0.34 -10.75 -8.08
C GLU A 44 0.79 -9.71 -8.18
N LYS A 45 0.62 -8.68 -9.02
CA LYS A 45 1.60 -7.59 -9.20
C LYS A 45 1.37 -6.40 -8.26
N GLU A 46 0.29 -6.40 -7.49
CA GLU A 46 -0.10 -5.26 -6.66
C GLU A 46 0.26 -5.44 -5.19
N ALA A 47 0.41 -6.69 -4.73
CA ALA A 47 0.84 -6.99 -3.37
C ALA A 47 1.81 -8.17 -3.34
N ARG A 48 2.85 -8.06 -2.51
CA ARG A 48 3.79 -9.15 -2.26
C ARG A 48 4.09 -9.29 -0.77
N LYS A 49 4.36 -10.50 -0.32
CA LYS A 49 4.78 -10.77 1.05
C LYS A 49 6.30 -10.70 1.15
N SER A 50 6.81 -9.76 1.92
CA SER A 50 8.23 -9.64 2.29
C SER A 50 8.40 -10.16 3.71
N ASN A 51 8.69 -11.46 3.82
CA ASN A 51 8.84 -12.16 5.10
C ASN A 51 7.56 -12.04 5.97
N LYS A 52 7.61 -11.29 7.08
CA LYS A 52 6.47 -11.07 7.98
C LYS A 52 5.56 -9.92 7.54
N ILE A 53 6.00 -9.06 6.63
CA ILE A 53 5.29 -7.83 6.24
C ILE A 53 4.73 -7.97 4.83
N TRP A 54 3.52 -7.45 4.62
CA TRP A 54 2.95 -7.31 3.29
C TRP A 54 3.30 -5.93 2.72
N LEU A 55 3.74 -5.92 1.47
CA LEU A 55 3.98 -4.73 0.67
C LEU A 55 2.86 -4.61 -0.35
N VAL A 56 2.32 -3.41 -0.48
CA VAL A 56 1.24 -3.07 -1.42
C VAL A 56 1.68 -1.89 -2.27
N THR A 57 1.28 -1.93 -3.53
CA THR A 57 1.50 -0.82 -4.47
C THR A 57 0.44 0.26 -4.27
N ARG A 58 0.83 1.52 -4.53
CA ARG A 58 -0.10 2.65 -4.59
C ARG A 58 -1.29 2.36 -5.53
N LYS A 59 -1.00 1.86 -6.73
CA LYS A 59 -2.01 1.53 -7.75
C LYS A 59 -3.03 0.50 -7.24
N GLY A 60 -2.56 -0.54 -6.53
CA GLY A 60 -3.45 -1.53 -5.92
C GLY A 60 -4.34 -0.93 -4.83
N MET A 61 -3.79 -0.03 -4.01
CA MET A 61 -4.55 0.70 -2.99
C MET A 61 -5.60 1.63 -3.60
N GLU A 62 -5.25 2.43 -4.61
CA GLU A 62 -6.16 3.31 -5.35
C GLU A 62 -7.31 2.49 -5.97
N ARG A 63 -7.01 1.34 -6.60
CA ARG A 63 -8.02 0.43 -7.16
C ARG A 63 -9.01 -0.08 -6.12
N LEU A 64 -8.54 -0.48 -4.94
CA LEU A 64 -9.38 -1.05 -3.89
C LEU A 64 -10.17 0.00 -3.10
N THR A 65 -9.60 1.19 -2.94
CA THR A 65 -10.23 2.29 -2.20
C THR A 65 -11.12 3.18 -3.07
N ARG A 66 -10.98 3.09 -4.41
CA ARG A 66 -11.72 3.92 -5.39
C ARG A 66 -11.63 5.42 -5.09
N LYS A 67 -10.48 5.86 -4.58
CA LYS A 67 -10.18 7.25 -4.29
C LYS A 67 -9.24 7.82 -5.34
#